data_AF-A0A450WL49-F1
#
_entry.id   AF-A0A450WL49-F1
#
_cell.length_a   1.000
_cell.length_b   1.000
_cell.length_c   1.000
_cell.angle_alpha   90.00
_cell.angle_beta   90.00
_cell.angle_gamma   90.00
#
_symmetry.space_group_name_H-M   'P 1'
#
loop_
_entity.id
_entity.type
_entity.pdbx_description
1 polymer ?
#
loop_
_entity_poly.entity_id
_entity_poly.type
_entity_poly.pdbx_seq_one_letter_code
_entity_poly.pdbx_strand_id
1 'polypeptide(L)'
;MKKVNRKIARQIYFVNFGIMIGFGIFIAPIIGLCLGIFLASDFWVGFWAGLIGYLFVFGFFAYLSASRRIKKINHAYEYMSNAVKNKLEKADYYNSGEYGAIAVDAKNKAISVISADQKFNFSEPFVFNSDKIRNFKSFKPELRTSDTSVSTPNISVSTSGISVSTSGTSRRDVYEDHEIAEANAKAHRETGIYIYLDDLTKPQIIVQMEYSEAEKWLLILEKLLEGSLEEQSSPMAFPQT
;
A
#
# COMPACT_ATOMS: atom_id res chain seq x y z
N MET A 1 4.95 -18.07 2.35
CA MET A 1 3.87 -17.48 1.53
C MET A 1 3.41 -16.19 2.21
N LYS A 2 3.69 -15.03 1.60
CA LYS A 2 3.39 -13.71 2.18
C LYS A 2 1.87 -13.52 2.19
N LYS A 3 1.30 -13.21 3.36
CA LYS A 3 -0.11 -12.88 3.52
C LYS A 3 -0.21 -11.44 3.97
N VAL A 4 -1.32 -10.78 3.65
CA VAL A 4 -1.61 -9.43 4.19
C VAL A 4 -1.42 -9.43 5.71
N ASN A 5 -0.55 -8.54 6.20
CA ASN A 5 -0.26 -8.40 7.63
C ASN A 5 -1.54 -8.04 8.40
N ARG A 6 -1.71 -8.56 9.62
CA ARG A 6 -2.82 -8.20 10.53
C ARG A 6 -2.98 -6.68 10.70
N LYS A 7 -1.89 -5.90 10.70
CA LYS A 7 -1.96 -4.43 10.78
C LYS A 7 -2.66 -3.82 9.55
N ILE A 8 -2.28 -4.24 8.35
CA ILE A 8 -2.88 -3.79 7.08
C ILE A 8 -4.33 -4.25 6.97
N ALA A 9 -4.62 -5.50 7.35
CA ALA A 9 -5.98 -6.03 7.39
C ALA A 9 -6.90 -5.21 8.32
N ARG A 10 -6.39 -4.78 9.48
CA ARG A 10 -7.10 -3.89 10.40
C ARG A 10 -7.34 -2.52 9.78
N GLN A 11 -6.34 -1.91 9.14
CA GLN A 11 -6.51 -0.62 8.46
C GLN A 11 -7.58 -0.69 7.36
N ILE A 12 -7.55 -1.72 6.51
CA ILE A 12 -8.58 -1.94 5.47
C ILE A 12 -9.97 -2.07 6.11
N TYR A 13 -10.08 -2.77 7.23
CA TYR A 13 -11.34 -2.89 7.96
C TYR A 13 -11.80 -1.53 8.50
N PHE A 14 -10.93 -0.77 9.19
CA PHE A 14 -11.27 0.53 9.76
C PHE A 14 -11.67 1.56 8.71
N VAL A 15 -11.01 1.59 7.56
CA VAL A 15 -11.37 2.49 6.45
C VAL A 15 -12.76 2.13 5.89
N ASN A 16 -13.01 0.84 5.61
CA ASN A 16 -14.33 0.41 5.14
C ASN A 16 -15.42 0.68 6.19
N PHE A 17 -15.11 0.46 7.47
CA PHE A 17 -16.03 0.71 8.58
C PHE A 17 -16.32 2.21 8.76
N GLY A 18 -15.31 3.08 8.66
CA GLY A 18 -15.47 4.53 8.75
C GLY A 18 -16.32 5.11 7.62
N ILE A 19 -16.07 4.70 6.37
CA ILE A 19 -16.88 5.10 5.21
C ILE A 19 -18.35 4.69 5.43
N MET A 20 -18.56 3.45 5.87
CA MET A 20 -19.87 2.89 6.13
C MET A 20 -20.63 3.61 7.27
N ILE A 21 -19.93 3.92 8.38
CA ILE A 21 -20.47 4.67 9.52
C ILE A 21 -20.90 6.08 9.10
N GLY A 22 -20.08 6.77 8.31
CA GLY A 22 -20.36 8.14 7.89
C GLY A 22 -21.71 8.26 7.17
N PHE A 23 -22.07 7.25 6.37
CA PHE A 23 -23.36 7.21 5.68
C PHE A 23 -24.54 6.98 6.61
N GLY A 24 -24.38 6.19 7.68
CA GLY A 24 -25.53 5.76 8.46
C GLY A 24 -25.64 6.32 9.86
N ILE A 25 -24.75 7.22 10.29
CA ILE A 25 -25.04 8.14 11.40
C ILE A 25 -26.34 8.92 11.13
N PHE A 26 -26.68 9.21 9.87
CA PHE A 26 -27.92 9.89 9.51
C PHE A 26 -29.09 8.93 9.29
N ILE A 27 -28.83 7.71 8.81
CA ILE A 27 -29.86 6.74 8.44
C ILE A 27 -30.34 5.95 9.67
N ALA A 28 -29.44 5.58 10.59
CA ALA A 28 -29.75 4.76 11.76
C ALA A 28 -30.74 5.40 12.73
N PRO A 29 -30.65 6.71 13.06
CA PRO A 29 -31.64 7.38 13.90
C PRO A 29 -33.02 7.38 13.27
N ILE A 30 -33.11 7.58 11.94
CA ILE A 30 -34.39 7.63 11.23
C ILE A 30 -35.05 6.24 11.24
N ILE A 31 -34.29 5.19 10.92
CA ILE A 31 -34.79 3.81 10.95
C ILE A 31 -35.18 3.40 12.38
N GLY A 32 -34.34 3.69 13.37
CA GLY A 32 -34.60 3.40 14.77
C GLY A 32 -35.84 4.14 15.31
N LEU A 33 -36.04 5.39 14.88
CA LEU A 33 -37.22 6.18 15.20
C LEU A 33 -38.47 5.60 14.55
N CYS A 34 -38.43 5.24 13.27
CA CYS A 34 -39.55 4.58 12.59
C CYS A 34 -39.92 3.25 13.26
N LEU A 35 -38.93 2.42 13.62
CA LEU A 35 -39.16 1.14 14.30
C LEU A 35 -39.67 1.32 15.73
N GLY A 36 -39.17 2.31 16.47
CA GLY A 36 -39.62 2.63 17.83
C GLY A 36 -41.10 3.05 17.87
N ILE A 37 -41.51 3.91 16.94
CA ILE A 37 -42.91 4.31 16.77
C ILE A 37 -43.79 3.10 16.40
N PHE A 38 -43.32 2.25 15.48
CA PHE A 38 -44.12 1.12 14.99
C PHE A 38 -44.30 -0.01 16.01
N LEU A 39 -43.29 -0.22 16.88
CA LEU A 39 -43.30 -1.29 17.88
C LEU A 39 -43.84 -0.83 19.25
N ALA A 40 -44.40 0.39 19.34
CA ALA A 40 -44.95 0.97 20.57
C ALA A 40 -44.00 0.88 21.77
N SER A 41 -42.69 1.02 21.52
CA SER A 41 -41.66 1.05 22.56
C SER A 41 -41.22 2.47 22.83
N ASP A 42 -40.77 2.75 24.06
CA ASP A 42 -40.21 4.05 24.42
C ASP A 42 -39.20 4.50 23.37
N PHE A 43 -39.37 5.75 22.90
CA PHE A 43 -38.54 6.38 21.88
C PHE A 43 -37.04 6.17 22.13
N TRP A 44 -36.63 6.27 23.39
CA TRP A 44 -35.24 6.11 23.80
C TRP A 44 -34.71 4.69 23.56
N VAL A 45 -35.54 3.67 23.82
CA VAL A 45 -35.17 2.26 23.64
C VAL A 45 -35.03 1.93 22.15
N GLY A 46 -35.97 2.40 21.32
CA GLY A 46 -35.92 2.22 19.86
C GLY A 46 -34.71 2.89 19.22
N PHE A 47 -34.34 4.09 19.68
CA PHE A 47 -33.15 4.81 19.22
C PHE A 47 -31.85 4.03 19.49
N TRP A 48 -31.64 3.57 20.73
CA TRP A 48 -30.43 2.82 21.09
C TRP A 48 -30.38 1.44 20.43
N ALA A 49 -31.50 0.73 20.35
CA ALA A 49 -31.57 -0.56 19.65
C ALA A 49 -31.26 -0.40 18.15
N GLY A 50 -31.78 0.65 17.51
CA GLY A 50 -31.48 0.99 16.13
C GLY A 50 -30.00 1.31 15.91
N LEU A 51 -29.39 2.09 16.82
CA LEU A 51 -27.98 2.45 16.74
C LEU A 51 -27.06 1.24 16.93
N ILE A 52 -27.36 0.36 17.89
CA ILE A 52 -26.61 -0.88 18.10
C ILE A 52 -26.76 -1.83 16.89
N GLY A 53 -27.99 -2.06 16.44
CA GLY A 53 -28.26 -2.91 15.26
C GLY A 53 -27.55 -2.39 14.01
N TYR A 54 -27.53 -1.07 13.82
CA TYR A 54 -26.80 -0.41 12.75
C TYR A 54 -25.30 -0.70 12.79
N LEU A 55 -24.66 -0.54 13.96
CA LEU A 55 -23.23 -0.84 14.12
C LEU A 55 -22.90 -2.30 13.80
N PHE A 56 -23.76 -3.24 14.19
CA PHE A 56 -23.60 -4.66 13.87
C PHE A 56 -23.71 -4.95 12.37
N VAL A 57 -24.77 -4.45 11.71
CA VAL A 57 -25.00 -4.69 10.28
C VAL A 57 -23.87 -4.08 9.44
N PHE A 58 -23.49 -2.83 9.69
CA PHE A 58 -22.42 -2.17 8.93
C PHE A 58 -21.03 -2.69 9.27
N GLY A 59 -20.78 -3.08 10.53
CA GLY A 59 -19.57 -3.80 10.92
C GLY A 59 -19.41 -5.11 10.14
N PHE A 60 -20.51 -5.87 9.99
CA PHE A 60 -20.52 -7.10 9.22
C PHE A 60 -20.27 -6.87 7.71
N PHE A 61 -20.89 -5.85 7.11
CA PHE A 61 -20.63 -5.50 5.70
C PHE A 61 -19.19 -4.99 5.47
N ALA A 62 -18.66 -4.17 6.38
CA ALA A 62 -17.27 -3.73 6.34
C ALA A 62 -16.30 -4.93 6.43
N TYR A 63 -16.59 -5.90 7.31
CA TYR A 63 -15.84 -7.14 7.42
C TYR A 63 -15.88 -7.96 6.12
N LEU A 64 -17.07 -8.17 5.55
CA LEU A 64 -17.25 -8.90 4.29
C LEU A 64 -16.47 -8.24 3.13
N SER A 65 -16.57 -6.92 3.00
CA SER A 65 -15.86 -6.14 1.98
C SER A 65 -14.35 -6.26 2.16
N ALA A 66 -13.85 -6.07 3.38
CA ALA A 66 -12.44 -6.20 3.71
C ALA A 66 -11.92 -7.62 3.43
N SER A 67 -12.67 -8.65 3.83
CA SER A 67 -12.33 -10.05 3.59
C SER A 67 -12.20 -10.37 2.10
N ARG A 68 -13.14 -9.90 1.27
CA ARG A 68 -13.06 -10.05 -0.20
C ARG A 68 -11.83 -9.36 -0.77
N ARG A 69 -11.51 -8.14 -0.33
CA ARG A 69 -10.30 -7.41 -0.76
C ARG A 69 -9.02 -8.15 -0.36
N ILE A 70 -8.93 -8.61 0.89
CA ILE A 70 -7.77 -9.36 1.40
C ILE A 70 -7.55 -10.64 0.59
N LYS A 71 -8.63 -11.37 0.24
CA LYS A 71 -8.54 -12.56 -0.62
C LYS A 71 -7.97 -12.23 -2.00
N LYS A 72 -8.44 -11.15 -2.63
CA LYS A 72 -7.92 -10.69 -3.94
C LYS A 72 -6.43 -10.35 -3.86
N ILE A 73 -6.01 -9.62 -2.83
CA ILE A 73 -4.61 -9.25 -2.63
C ILE A 73 -3.73 -10.49 -2.40
N ASN A 74 -4.17 -11.44 -1.56
CA ASN A 74 -3.44 -12.69 -1.34
C ASN A 74 -3.30 -13.52 -2.63
N HIS A 75 -4.36 -13.58 -3.44
CA HIS A 75 -4.31 -14.25 -4.74
C HIS A 75 -3.34 -13.54 -5.71
N ALA A 76 -3.31 -12.21 -5.70
CA ALA A 76 -2.36 -11.44 -6.50
C ALA A 76 -0.90 -11.72 -6.09
N TYR A 77 -0.60 -11.75 -4.79
CA TYR A 77 0.73 -12.13 -4.28
C TYR A 77 1.16 -13.51 -4.77
N GLU A 78 0.26 -14.50 -4.67
CA GLU A 78 0.54 -15.86 -5.09
C GLU A 78 0.74 -15.98 -6.60
N TYR A 79 -0.14 -15.36 -7.38
CA TYR A 79 -0.02 -15.33 -8.84
C TYR A 79 1.31 -14.69 -9.27
N MET A 80 1.64 -13.50 -8.77
CA MET A 80 2.86 -12.80 -9.15
C MET A 80 4.11 -13.58 -8.74
N SER A 81 4.15 -14.13 -7.51
CA SER A 81 5.25 -14.97 -7.04
C SER A 81 5.46 -16.18 -7.96
N ASN A 82 4.40 -16.90 -8.30
CA ASN A 82 4.50 -18.07 -9.16
C ASN A 82 4.87 -17.68 -10.59
N ALA A 83 4.34 -16.58 -11.12
CA ALA A 83 4.64 -16.10 -12.46
C ALA A 83 6.12 -15.74 -12.62
N VAL A 84 6.74 -15.05 -11.66
CA VAL A 84 8.18 -14.71 -11.74
C VAL A 84 9.07 -15.93 -11.58
N LYS A 85 8.72 -16.84 -10.66
CA LYS A 85 9.50 -18.08 -10.42
C LYS A 85 9.48 -19.01 -11.62
N ASN A 86 8.30 -19.25 -12.20
CA ASN A 86 8.12 -20.23 -13.28
C ASN A 86 8.74 -19.77 -14.61
N LYS A 87 9.11 -18.50 -14.72
CA LYS A 87 9.77 -17.93 -15.91
C LYS A 87 11.30 -18.05 -15.86
N LEU A 88 11.85 -18.36 -14.69
CA LEU A 88 13.27 -18.67 -14.51
C LEU A 88 13.46 -20.18 -14.57
N GLU A 89 14.66 -20.62 -14.96
CA GLU A 89 15.02 -22.04 -14.92
C GLU A 89 15.09 -22.53 -13.47
N LYS A 90 15.75 -21.74 -12.60
CA LYS A 90 15.81 -21.99 -11.16
C LYS A 90 15.74 -20.67 -10.38
N ALA A 91 14.60 -20.38 -9.78
CA ALA A 91 14.49 -19.22 -8.90
C ALA A 91 15.10 -19.53 -7.52
N ASP A 92 16.17 -18.84 -7.15
CA ASP A 92 16.83 -19.00 -5.85
C ASP A 92 16.23 -18.06 -4.80
N TYR A 93 16.02 -16.79 -5.16
CA TYR A 93 15.39 -15.79 -4.28
C TYR A 93 14.22 -15.12 -4.98
N TYR A 94 13.16 -14.81 -4.23
CA TYR A 94 12.02 -14.07 -4.75
C TYR A 94 11.35 -13.17 -3.71
N ASN A 95 10.66 -12.12 -4.16
CA ASN A 95 9.78 -11.30 -3.36
C ASN A 95 8.52 -10.94 -4.17
N SER A 96 7.40 -10.83 -3.47
CA SER A 96 6.14 -10.34 -4.01
C SER A 96 5.65 -9.18 -3.14
N GLY A 97 5.59 -7.99 -3.73
CA GLY A 97 4.92 -6.79 -3.24
C GLY A 97 3.47 -6.71 -3.73
N GLU A 98 2.75 -5.66 -3.31
CA GLU A 98 1.32 -5.49 -3.62
C GLU A 98 1.08 -5.30 -5.13
N TYR A 99 2.03 -4.66 -5.82
CA TYR A 99 1.94 -4.26 -7.22
C TYR A 99 3.12 -4.75 -8.07
N GLY A 100 3.90 -5.70 -7.56
CA GLY A 100 4.99 -6.26 -8.33
C GLY A 100 5.67 -7.43 -7.62
N ALA A 101 6.42 -8.22 -8.38
CA ALA A 101 7.28 -9.26 -7.84
C ALA A 101 8.60 -9.31 -8.60
N ILE A 102 9.62 -9.82 -7.94
CA ILE A 102 10.96 -10.06 -8.48
C ILE A 102 11.42 -11.45 -8.06
N ALA A 103 12.11 -12.13 -8.96
CA ALA A 103 12.86 -13.34 -8.67
C ALA A 103 14.21 -13.29 -9.37
N VAL A 104 15.19 -13.98 -8.79
CA VAL A 104 16.55 -14.09 -9.33
C VAL A 104 16.99 -15.55 -9.38
N ASP A 105 17.70 -15.88 -10.44
CA ASP A 105 18.43 -17.13 -10.65
C ASP A 105 19.92 -16.81 -10.51
N ALA A 106 20.53 -17.29 -9.42
CA ALA A 106 21.91 -16.98 -9.07
C ALA A 106 22.90 -17.60 -10.07
N LYS A 107 22.59 -18.81 -10.56
CA LYS A 107 23.45 -19.58 -11.46
C LYS A 107 23.48 -18.98 -12.85
N ASN A 108 22.30 -18.69 -13.41
CA ASN A 108 22.16 -18.16 -14.77
C ASN A 108 22.24 -16.63 -14.82
N LYS A 109 22.37 -15.97 -13.67
CA LYS A 109 22.38 -14.50 -13.53
C LYS A 109 21.15 -13.83 -14.17
N ALA A 110 20.01 -14.50 -14.10
CA ALA A 110 18.77 -14.04 -14.71
C ALA A 110 17.83 -13.46 -13.66
N ILE A 111 17.10 -12.41 -14.04
CA ILE A 111 16.13 -11.72 -13.21
C ILE A 111 14.78 -11.75 -13.92
N SER A 112 13.73 -12.11 -13.18
CA SER A 112 12.36 -12.08 -13.64
C SER A 112 11.56 -11.09 -12.80
N VAL A 113 10.85 -10.18 -13.47
CA VAL A 113 10.02 -9.16 -12.82
C VAL A 113 8.62 -9.15 -13.39
N ILE A 114 7.65 -8.84 -12.55
CA ILE A 114 6.26 -8.59 -12.97
C ILE A 114 5.75 -7.36 -12.24
N SER A 115 4.90 -6.59 -12.90
CA SER A 115 4.23 -5.43 -12.32
C SER A 115 2.72 -5.58 -12.46
N ALA A 116 1.97 -4.99 -11.53
CA ALA A 116 0.52 -4.92 -11.58
C ALA A 116 0.04 -3.48 -11.46
N ASP A 117 -1.07 -3.15 -12.11
CA ASP A 117 -1.76 -1.88 -11.92
C ASP A 117 -2.68 -1.90 -10.67
N GLN A 118 -3.32 -0.77 -10.37
CA GLN A 118 -4.26 -0.63 -9.24
C GLN A 118 -5.50 -1.53 -9.34
N LYS A 119 -5.82 -1.99 -10.53
CA LYS A 119 -6.94 -2.89 -10.79
C LYS A 119 -6.51 -4.35 -10.74
N PHE A 120 -5.25 -4.62 -10.38
CA PHE A 120 -4.60 -5.93 -10.42
C PHE A 120 -4.57 -6.54 -11.83
N ASN A 121 -4.42 -5.71 -12.86
CA ASN A 121 -4.04 -6.17 -14.19
C ASN A 121 -2.53 -6.40 -14.18
N PHE A 122 -2.11 -7.64 -14.40
CA PHE A 122 -0.72 -8.05 -14.39
C PHE A 122 -0.10 -7.85 -15.77
N SER A 123 1.08 -7.25 -15.83
CA SER A 123 1.92 -7.28 -17.02
C SER A 123 2.44 -8.70 -17.25
N GLU A 124 2.89 -9.00 -18.48
CA GLU A 124 3.66 -10.23 -18.69
C GLU A 124 4.98 -10.17 -17.89
N PRO A 125 5.42 -11.27 -17.25
CA PRO A 125 6.73 -11.33 -16.63
C PRO A 125 7.85 -11.04 -17.64
N PHE A 126 8.72 -10.11 -17.29
CA PHE A 126 9.87 -9.73 -18.09
C PHE A 126 11.14 -10.33 -17.51
N VAL A 127 11.90 -11.05 -18.35
CA VAL A 127 13.14 -11.71 -17.97
C VAL A 127 14.32 -11.03 -18.65
N PHE A 128 15.36 -10.74 -17.88
CA PHE A 128 16.60 -10.15 -18.39
C PHE A 128 17.79 -10.68 -17.58
N ASN A 129 18.97 -10.65 -18.18
CA ASN A 129 20.20 -11.04 -17.52
C ASN A 129 20.83 -9.85 -16.78
N SER A 130 21.64 -10.14 -15.76
CA SER A 130 22.26 -9.12 -14.92
C SER A 130 23.27 -8.25 -15.67
N ASP A 131 23.85 -8.76 -16.76
CA ASP A 131 24.77 -8.03 -17.66
C ASP A 131 24.11 -6.79 -18.29
N LYS A 132 22.79 -6.80 -18.46
CA LYS A 132 22.03 -5.66 -18.97
C LYS A 132 21.81 -4.56 -17.93
N ILE A 133 22.15 -4.79 -16.66
CA ILE A 133 21.90 -3.81 -15.59
C ILE A 133 22.99 -2.75 -15.62
N ARG A 134 22.59 -1.51 -15.92
CA ARG A 134 23.49 -0.35 -15.87
C ARG A 134 23.61 0.23 -14.48
N ASN A 135 22.48 0.33 -13.77
CA ASN A 135 22.40 0.88 -12.42
C ASN A 135 21.12 0.42 -11.74
N PHE A 136 21.09 0.40 -10.41
CA PHE A 136 19.90 0.11 -9.63
C PHE A 136 19.88 0.95 -8.35
N LYS A 137 18.69 1.38 -7.92
CA LYS A 137 18.51 2.18 -6.70
C LYS A 137 17.18 1.89 -6.03
N SER A 138 17.15 2.00 -4.70
CA SER A 138 15.88 2.07 -3.98
C SER A 138 15.34 3.50 -4.08
N PHE A 139 14.03 3.64 -4.18
CA PHE A 139 13.36 4.93 -4.11
C PHE A 139 12.41 4.94 -2.92
N LYS A 140 12.59 5.91 -2.03
CA LYS A 140 11.62 6.30 -1.01
C LYS A 140 11.09 7.68 -1.40
N PRO A 141 9.79 7.82 -1.68
CA PRO A 141 9.21 9.14 -1.82
C PRO A 141 9.26 9.85 -0.48
N GLU A 142 9.78 11.08 -0.46
CA GLU A 142 9.59 11.98 0.67
C GLU A 142 8.09 12.32 0.74
N LEU A 143 7.43 11.82 1.78
CA LEU A 143 6.07 12.23 2.09
C LEU A 143 6.13 13.73 2.37
N ARG A 144 5.34 14.53 1.66
CA ARG A 144 5.06 15.90 2.08
C ARG A 144 4.24 15.81 3.35
N THR A 145 4.92 15.81 4.50
CA THR A 145 4.27 16.12 5.77
C THR A 145 3.93 17.61 5.75
N SER A 146 2.70 17.93 6.13
CA SER A 146 2.19 19.29 6.35
C SER A 146 3.02 20.10 7.37
N ASP A 147 4.02 19.49 8.01
CA ASP A 147 5.02 20.15 8.86
C ASP A 147 6.20 20.76 8.09
N THR A 148 6.07 21.02 6.79
CA THR A 148 7.07 21.83 6.08
C THR A 148 6.88 23.29 6.50
N SER A 149 7.39 23.62 7.69
CA SER A 149 7.77 24.98 8.04
C SER A 149 8.73 25.46 6.95
N VAL A 150 8.17 26.27 6.04
CA VAL A 150 8.94 27.01 5.07
C VAL A 150 9.98 27.80 5.86
N SER A 151 11.21 27.30 5.84
CA SER A 151 12.38 28.03 6.29
C SER A 151 12.63 29.15 5.29
N THR A 152 11.87 30.24 5.42
CA THR A 152 12.28 31.51 4.83
C THR A 152 13.52 31.99 5.58
N PRO A 153 14.63 32.30 4.89
CA PRO A 153 15.82 32.81 5.53
C PRO A 153 15.57 34.23 6.03
N ASN A 154 15.89 34.44 7.31
CA ASN A 154 16.28 35.70 7.96
C ASN A 154 15.55 36.99 7.53
N ILE A 155 14.65 37.49 8.38
CA ILE A 155 14.76 38.82 9.01
C ILE A 155 14.01 38.74 10.34
N SER A 156 14.76 38.92 11.42
CA SER A 156 14.29 39.14 12.77
C SER A 156 13.60 40.49 12.90
N VAL A 157 12.35 40.52 13.37
CA VAL A 157 11.83 41.61 14.21
C VAL A 157 10.90 41.01 15.25
N SER A 158 11.39 40.98 16.50
CA SER A 158 10.60 40.66 17.68
C SER A 158 9.52 41.71 17.89
N THR A 159 8.26 41.31 17.93
CA THR A 159 7.20 42.08 18.61
C THR A 159 6.21 41.12 19.24
N SER A 160 6.20 41.10 20.57
CA SER A 160 5.24 40.40 21.41
C SER A 160 3.82 40.90 21.12
N GLY A 161 2.91 40.00 20.78
CA GLY A 161 1.51 40.35 20.55
C GLY A 161 0.61 39.12 20.37
N ILE A 162 -0.01 38.70 21.47
CA ILE A 162 -1.33 38.05 21.58
C ILE A 162 -1.69 37.04 20.45
N SER A 163 -1.48 35.75 20.73
CA SER A 163 -2.06 34.67 19.92
C SER A 163 -3.58 34.60 20.13
N VAL A 164 -4.34 35.09 19.15
CA VAL A 164 -5.78 34.81 19.04
C VAL A 164 -5.93 33.48 18.30
N SER A 165 -6.21 32.41 19.03
CA SER A 165 -6.61 31.12 18.45
C SER A 165 -8.00 31.26 17.83
N THR A 166 -8.05 31.50 16.52
CA THR A 166 -9.29 31.37 15.74
C THR A 166 -9.39 29.93 15.25
N SER A 167 -10.22 29.14 15.93
CA SER A 167 -10.71 27.85 15.46
C SER A 167 -11.66 28.05 14.28
N GLY A 168 -11.09 28.25 13.09
CA GLY A 168 -11.82 28.27 11.83
C GLY A 168 -11.30 27.15 10.94
N THR A 169 -11.95 25.97 11.01
CA THR A 169 -11.77 24.88 10.05
C THR A 169 -12.13 25.40 8.67
N SER A 170 -11.10 25.83 7.96
CA SER A 170 -11.25 26.41 6.64
C SER A 170 -11.44 25.27 5.67
N ARG A 171 -12.40 25.42 4.76
CA ARG A 171 -12.69 24.51 3.64
C ARG A 171 -11.46 24.17 2.77
N ARG A 172 -10.29 24.82 2.99
CA ARG A 172 -8.98 24.50 2.40
C ARG A 172 -8.33 23.24 2.98
N ASP A 173 -8.50 22.98 4.28
CA ASP A 173 -7.79 21.89 4.97
C ASP A 173 -8.21 20.51 4.42
N VAL A 174 -9.49 20.35 4.05
CA VAL A 174 -10.01 19.11 3.46
C VAL A 174 -9.52 18.88 2.02
N TYR A 175 -9.31 19.96 1.24
CA TYR A 175 -8.77 19.83 -0.12
C TYR A 175 -7.28 19.53 -0.11
N GLU A 176 -6.53 20.15 0.79
CA GLU A 176 -5.10 19.86 1.00
C GLU A 176 -4.91 18.41 1.48
N ASP A 177 -5.74 17.90 2.39
CA ASP A 177 -5.69 16.50 2.84
C ASP A 177 -5.96 15.50 1.71
N HIS A 178 -6.87 15.79 0.79
CA HIS A 178 -7.14 14.94 -0.36
C HIS A 178 -5.99 14.94 -1.37
N GLU A 179 -5.39 16.10 -1.63
CA GLU A 179 -4.22 16.22 -2.51
C GLU A 179 -2.99 15.54 -1.91
N ILE A 180 -2.79 15.67 -0.60
CA ILE A 180 -1.74 14.98 0.15
C ILE A 180 -1.98 13.47 0.13
N ALA A 181 -3.22 12.99 0.31
CA ALA A 181 -3.53 11.57 0.24
C ALA A 181 -3.29 10.98 -1.16
N GLU A 182 -3.64 11.72 -2.22
CA GLU A 182 -3.38 11.31 -3.60
C GLU A 182 -1.88 11.33 -3.94
N ALA A 183 -1.16 12.37 -3.51
CA ALA A 183 0.28 12.45 -3.61
C ALA A 183 0.97 11.30 -2.87
N ASN A 184 0.50 10.96 -1.66
CA ASN A 184 1.00 9.85 -0.86
C ASN A 184 0.71 8.49 -1.51
N ALA A 185 -0.47 8.32 -2.11
CA ALA A 185 -0.83 7.12 -2.85
C ALA A 185 0.00 6.95 -4.13
N LYS A 186 0.33 8.07 -4.80
CA LYS A 186 1.23 8.08 -5.97
C LYS A 186 2.67 7.77 -5.56
N ALA A 187 3.16 8.40 -4.50
CA ALA A 187 4.43 8.11 -3.85
C ALA A 187 4.57 6.62 -3.50
N HIS A 188 3.56 6.01 -2.87
CA HIS A 188 3.65 4.58 -2.52
C HIS A 188 3.86 3.67 -3.74
N ARG A 189 3.36 4.05 -4.92
CA ARG A 189 3.55 3.30 -6.18
C ARG A 189 4.91 3.51 -6.81
N GLU A 190 5.55 4.62 -6.49
CA GLU A 190 6.92 4.92 -6.90
C GLU A 190 7.92 4.36 -5.87
N THR A 191 7.46 3.85 -4.73
CA THR A 191 8.35 3.17 -3.77
C THR A 191 8.75 1.79 -4.28
N GLY A 192 10.05 1.50 -4.28
CA GLY A 192 10.55 0.19 -4.69
C GLY A 192 11.96 0.25 -5.24
N ILE A 193 12.29 -0.71 -6.11
CA ILE A 193 13.59 -0.78 -6.79
C ILE A 193 13.45 -0.30 -8.22
N TYR A 194 14.36 0.59 -8.61
CA TYR A 194 14.49 1.12 -9.94
C TYR A 194 15.71 0.44 -10.56
N ILE A 195 15.49 -0.35 -11.60
CA ILE A 195 16.55 -1.04 -12.35
C ILE A 195 16.65 -0.35 -13.71
N TYR A 196 17.81 0.21 -14.01
CA TYR A 196 18.12 0.82 -15.29
C TYR A 196 18.84 -0.19 -16.16
N LEU A 197 18.28 -0.46 -17.34
CA LEU A 197 18.79 -1.44 -18.27
C LEU A 197 19.46 -0.77 -19.46
N ASP A 198 20.46 -1.46 -20.01
CA ASP A 198 21.03 -1.20 -21.32
C ASP A 198 20.15 -1.84 -22.42
N ASP A 199 18.89 -1.45 -22.45
CA ASP A 199 17.89 -1.92 -23.42
C ASP A 199 17.10 -0.72 -23.97
N LEU A 200 17.06 -0.59 -25.30
CA LEU A 200 16.38 0.52 -25.97
C LEU A 200 14.86 0.45 -25.84
N THR A 201 14.30 -0.74 -25.65
CA THR A 201 12.84 -0.95 -25.57
C THR A 201 12.30 -0.78 -24.17
N LYS A 202 13.08 -1.17 -23.15
CA LYS A 202 12.74 -1.07 -21.73
C LYS A 202 13.96 -0.60 -20.92
N PRO A 203 14.31 0.70 -21.00
CA PRO A 203 15.48 1.23 -20.32
C PRO A 203 15.35 1.31 -18.80
N GLN A 204 14.12 1.18 -18.27
CA GLN A 204 13.84 1.28 -16.85
C GLN A 204 12.73 0.32 -16.43
N ILE A 205 12.94 -0.34 -15.30
CA ILE A 205 11.99 -1.24 -14.64
C ILE A 205 11.79 -0.76 -13.21
N ILE A 206 10.54 -0.73 -12.77
CA ILE A 206 10.17 -0.41 -11.39
C ILE A 206 9.56 -1.66 -10.76
N VAL A 207 10.23 -2.19 -9.73
CA VAL A 207 9.71 -3.28 -8.92
C VAL A 207 9.15 -2.68 -7.63
N GLN A 208 7.82 -2.60 -7.56
CA GLN A 208 7.12 -2.03 -6.41
C GLN A 208 7.25 -2.96 -5.20
N MET A 209 7.81 -2.42 -4.12
CA MET A 209 7.93 -3.09 -2.83
C MET A 209 8.14 -2.06 -1.72
N GLU A 210 8.02 -2.48 -0.47
CA GLU A 210 8.31 -1.59 0.66
C GLU A 210 9.78 -1.15 0.63
N TYR A 211 10.07 0.10 0.99
CA TYR A 211 11.43 0.64 0.97
C TYR A 211 12.43 -0.19 1.79
N SER A 212 12.01 -0.67 2.96
CA SER A 212 12.81 -1.53 3.84
C SER A 212 13.16 -2.88 3.21
N GLU A 213 12.32 -3.38 2.30
CA GLU A 213 12.59 -4.57 1.50
C GLU A 213 13.47 -4.22 0.29
N ALA A 214 13.20 -3.09 -0.36
CA ALA A 214 13.97 -2.59 -1.50
C ALA A 214 15.46 -2.46 -1.17
N GLU A 215 15.82 -1.86 -0.02
CA GLU A 215 17.21 -1.74 0.44
C GLU A 215 17.91 -3.09 0.56
N LYS A 216 17.23 -4.09 1.13
CA LYS A 216 17.80 -5.44 1.27
C LYS A 216 17.95 -6.13 -0.09
N TRP A 217 17.04 -5.87 -1.02
CA TRP A 217 17.12 -6.40 -2.36
C TRP A 217 18.21 -5.75 -3.21
N LEU A 218 18.64 -4.52 -2.92
CA LEU A 218 19.84 -3.96 -3.55
C LEU A 218 21.07 -4.85 -3.30
N LEU A 219 21.20 -5.42 -2.10
CA LEU A 219 22.28 -6.34 -1.76
C LEU A 219 22.21 -7.65 -2.56
N ILE A 220 20.99 -8.16 -2.83
CA ILE A 220 20.81 -9.34 -3.68
C ILE A 220 21.26 -9.05 -5.11
N LEU A 221 20.91 -7.87 -5.65
CA LEU A 221 21.31 -7.45 -6.99
C LEU A 221 22.81 -7.20 -7.09
N GLU A 222 23.42 -6.58 -6.08
CA GLU A 222 24.87 -6.36 -5.99
C GLU A 222 25.62 -7.69 -6.00
N LYS A 223 25.25 -8.63 -5.12
CA LYS A 223 25.84 -9.97 -5.09
C LYS A 223 25.64 -10.74 -6.39
N LEU A 224 24.48 -10.58 -7.05
CA LEU A 224 24.22 -11.21 -8.34
C LEU A 224 25.18 -10.71 -9.42
N LEU A 225 25.40 -9.39 -9.46
CA LEU A 225 26.32 -8.75 -10.42
C LEU A 225 27.77 -9.16 -10.17
N GLU A 226 28.18 -9.21 -8.91
CA GLU A 226 29.51 -9.71 -8.49
C GLU A 226 29.69 -11.22 -8.75
N GLY A 227 28.59 -11.97 -8.89
CA GLY A 227 28.62 -13.43 -8.95
C GLY A 227 28.89 -14.10 -7.61
N SER A 228 28.68 -13.37 -6.50
CA SER A 228 28.85 -13.84 -5.12
C SER A 228 27.53 -14.30 -4.48
N LEU A 229 26.41 -14.26 -5.21
CA LEU A 229 25.11 -14.69 -4.72
C LEU A 229 25.05 -16.23 -4.60
N GLU A 230 24.65 -16.72 -3.43
CA GLU A 230 24.59 -18.15 -3.14
C GLU A 230 23.38 -18.83 -3.79
N GLU A 231 23.61 -19.94 -4.49
CA GLU A 231 22.52 -20.77 -4.98
C GLU A 231 21.70 -21.37 -3.83
N GLN A 232 20.39 -21.46 -4.01
CA GLN A 232 19.49 -22.09 -3.05
C GLN A 232 19.04 -23.45 -3.57
N SER A 233 18.73 -24.38 -2.66
CA SER A 233 18.16 -25.68 -3.04
C SER A 233 16.69 -25.57 -3.44
N SER A 234 16.00 -24.52 -3.00
CA SER A 234 14.60 -24.23 -3.31
C SER A 234 14.35 -22.71 -3.29
N PRO A 235 13.32 -22.22 -4.01
CA PRO A 235 13.03 -20.79 -4.04
C PRO A 235 12.75 -20.23 -2.64
N MET A 236 13.56 -19.28 -2.21
CA MET A 236 13.46 -18.65 -0.91
C MET A 236 12.82 -17.26 -1.01
N ALA A 237 11.83 -16.98 -0.17
CA ALA A 237 11.29 -15.64 -0.04
C ALA A 237 12.31 -14.75 0.69
N PHE A 238 12.66 -13.61 0.11
CA PHE A 238 13.59 -12.65 0.71
C PHE A 238 13.02 -11.22 0.67
N PRO A 239 13.20 -10.39 1.71
CA PRO A 239 13.68 -10.77 3.04
C PRO A 239 12.70 -11.72 3.74
N GLN A 240 13.23 -12.56 4.64
CA GLN A 240 12.38 -13.35 5.53
C GLN A 240 11.77 -12.40 6.58
N THR A 241 10.43 -12.33 6.60
CA THR A 241 9.65 -11.56 7.58
C THR A 241 9.47 -12.32 8.88
#